data_AF-A0A6N8XGL2-F1
#
_entry.id   AF-A0A6N8XGL2-F1
#
_cell.length_a   1.000
_cell.length_b   1.000
_cell.length_c   1.000
_cell.angle_alpha   90.00
_cell.angle_beta   90.00
_cell.angle_gamma   90.00
#
_symmetry.space_group_name_H-M   'P 1'
#
loop_
_entity.id
_entity.type
_entity.pdbx_description
1 polymer ?
#
loop_
_entity_poly.entity_id
_entity_poly.type
_entity_poly.pdbx_seq_one_letter_code
_entity_poly.pdbx_strand_id
1 'polypeptide(L)'
;MSAPSDSYDDIAVRWYRPVAVTFLRRWLPCAGILNLLVLGGEWIREDLVATMLASSGVAALVTLCALVIGAEALPARSRRICWLAAVFVSASALAIGLLSLVRSSFSFYDLFSRAWLIGPGGLTLFWLVSQEVRVWFAGQVDGETAAAGLARH
;
A
#
# COMPACT_ATOMS: atom_id res chain seq x y z
N MET A 1 42.42 -15.99 -9.73
CA MET A 1 42.11 -15.60 -8.35
C MET A 1 41.16 -14.41 -8.45
N SER A 2 39.89 -14.69 -8.73
CA SER A 2 38.83 -13.69 -8.93
C SER A 2 38.23 -13.33 -7.57
N ALA A 3 38.12 -12.03 -7.30
CA ALA A 3 37.57 -11.49 -6.06
C ALA A 3 36.07 -11.82 -5.90
N PRO A 4 35.52 -11.78 -4.67
CA PRO A 4 34.17 -12.26 -4.33
C PRO A 4 33.10 -11.22 -4.67
N SER A 5 32.91 -10.88 -5.95
CA SER A 5 31.81 -10.01 -6.40
C SER A 5 30.44 -10.57 -6.00
N ASP A 6 30.28 -11.89 -6.10
CA ASP A 6 29.01 -12.58 -5.83
C ASP A 6 28.51 -12.38 -4.38
N SER A 7 29.42 -12.20 -3.42
CA SER A 7 29.04 -11.98 -2.02
C SER A 7 28.51 -10.58 -1.76
N TYR A 8 29.00 -9.56 -2.47
CA TYR A 8 28.55 -8.18 -2.28
C TYR A 8 27.21 -7.95 -2.96
N ASP A 9 27.00 -8.56 -4.13
CA ASP A 9 25.73 -8.49 -4.87
C ASP A 9 24.59 -9.15 -4.08
N ASP A 10 24.85 -10.29 -3.43
CA ASP A 10 23.85 -10.99 -2.62
C ASP A 10 23.45 -10.18 -1.37
N ILE A 11 24.40 -9.50 -0.73
CA ILE A 11 24.11 -8.60 0.40
C ILE A 11 23.33 -7.37 -0.07
N ALA A 12 23.70 -6.77 -1.20
CA ALA A 12 23.02 -5.60 -1.75
C ALA A 12 21.56 -5.93 -2.09
N VAL A 13 21.29 -7.07 -2.74
CA VAL A 13 19.95 -7.54 -3.07
C VAL A 13 19.12 -7.79 -1.82
N ARG A 14 19.73 -8.33 -0.75
CA ARG A 14 19.03 -8.64 0.50
C ARG A 14 18.61 -7.39 1.30
N TRP A 15 19.39 -6.33 1.22
CA TRP A 15 19.12 -5.06 1.93
C TRP A 15 18.42 -4.01 1.06
N TYR A 16 18.32 -4.24 -0.25
CA TYR A 16 17.62 -3.32 -1.14
C TYR A 16 16.13 -3.25 -0.82
N ARG A 17 15.66 -2.02 -0.59
CA ARG A 17 14.26 -1.72 -0.32
C ARG A 17 13.81 -0.54 -1.20
N PRO A 18 12.81 -0.73 -2.08
CA PRO A 18 12.34 0.34 -2.94
C PRO A 18 11.81 1.51 -2.10
N VAL A 19 12.09 2.74 -2.54
CA VAL A 19 11.57 3.96 -1.91
C VAL A 19 10.04 3.92 -1.80
N ALA A 20 9.38 3.38 -2.82
CA ALA A 20 7.94 3.14 -2.85
C ALA A 20 7.42 2.35 -1.63
N VAL A 21 8.10 1.25 -1.26
CA VAL A 21 7.71 0.40 -0.11
C VAL A 21 7.95 1.12 1.21
N THR A 22 9.03 1.91 1.29
CA THR A 22 9.32 2.74 2.47
C THR A 22 8.29 3.86 2.64
N PHE A 23 7.88 4.50 1.54
CA PHE A 23 6.82 5.50 1.52
C PHE A 23 5.47 4.90 1.93
N LEU A 24 5.05 3.80 1.29
CA LEU A 24 3.82 3.06 1.60
C LEU A 24 3.71 2.70 3.09
N ARG A 25 4.81 2.25 3.70
CA ARG A 25 4.85 1.87 5.12
C ARG A 25 4.61 3.05 6.07
N ARG A 26 5.02 4.27 5.70
CA ARG A 26 4.74 5.48 6.51
C ARG A 26 3.39 6.08 6.18
N TRP A 27 2.98 5.99 4.92
CA TRP A 27 1.73 6.54 4.41
C TRP A 27 0.50 5.77 4.88
N LEU A 28 0.51 4.43 4.83
CA LEU A 28 -0.63 3.58 5.18
C LEU A 28 -1.13 3.76 6.63
N PRO A 29 -0.26 3.81 7.66
CA PRO A 29 -0.71 4.11 9.03
C PRO A 29 -1.35 5.50 9.16
N CYS A 30 -0.76 6.51 8.50
CA CYS A 30 -1.29 7.87 8.51
C CYS A 30 -2.68 7.93 7.85
N ALA A 31 -2.82 7.29 6.70
CA ALA A 31 -4.10 7.14 6.01
C ALA A 31 -5.14 6.38 6.86
N GLY A 32 -4.72 5.33 7.57
CA GLY A 32 -5.57 4.55 8.46
C GLY A 32 -6.10 5.37 9.64
N ILE A 33 -5.25 6.16 10.31
CA ILE A 33 -5.64 7.04 11.42
C ILE A 33 -6.68 8.07 10.95
N LEU A 34 -6.46 8.70 9.80
CA LEU A 34 -7.43 9.67 9.26
C LEU A 34 -8.75 9.01 8.85
N ASN A 35 -8.71 7.80 8.28
CA ASN A 35 -9.93 7.05 7.98
C ASN A 35 -10.69 6.59 9.25
N LEU A 36 -10.00 6.36 10.37
CA LEU A 36 -10.65 6.13 11.67
C LEU A 36 -11.38 7.38 12.18
N LEU A 37 -10.80 8.57 12.00
CA LEU A 37 -11.47 9.83 12.34
C LEU A 37 -12.71 10.07 11.47
N VAL A 38 -12.62 9.77 10.18
CA VAL A 38 -13.77 9.79 9.27
C VAL A 38 -14.86 8.83 9.73
N LEU A 39 -14.50 7.57 10.05
CA LEU A 39 -15.44 6.58 10.55
C LEU A 39 -16.14 7.06 11.84
N GLY A 40 -15.41 7.69 12.76
CA GLY A 40 -15.99 8.27 13.97
C GLY A 40 -17.03 9.36 13.67
N GLY A 41 -16.78 10.21 12.67
CA GLY A 41 -17.73 11.23 12.26
C GLY A 41 -18.98 10.66 11.58
N GLU A 42 -18.84 9.64 10.72
CA GLU A 42 -20.00 8.96 10.13
C GLU A 42 -20.82 8.21 11.18
N TRP A 43 -20.16 7.64 12.20
CA TRP A 43 -20.84 6.97 13.32
C TRP A 43 -21.70 7.95 14.13
N ILE A 44 -21.22 9.17 14.37
CA ILE A 44 -21.99 10.23 15.05
C ILE A 44 -23.20 10.68 14.23
N ARG A 45 -23.13 10.59 12.89
CA ARG A 45 -24.23 10.98 11.99
C ARG A 45 -25.33 9.92 11.89
N GLU A 46 -25.15 8.77 12.53
CA GLU A 46 -26.06 7.62 12.48
C GLU A 46 -26.40 7.14 11.05
N ASP A 47 -25.55 7.49 10.07
CA ASP A 47 -25.71 7.01 8.69
C ASP A 47 -25.08 5.61 8.58
N LEU A 48 -25.95 4.60 8.61
CA LEU A 48 -25.55 3.20 8.61
C LEU A 48 -24.81 2.80 7.32
N VAL A 49 -25.19 3.38 6.17
CA VAL A 49 -24.56 3.09 4.88
C VAL A 49 -23.19 3.75 4.80
N ALA A 50 -23.08 5.01 5.19
CA ALA A 50 -21.80 5.72 5.23
C ALA A 50 -20.82 5.08 6.22
N THR A 51 -21.31 4.64 7.38
CA THR A 51 -20.52 3.93 8.40
C THR A 51 -20.02 2.58 7.89
N MET A 52 -20.84 1.82 7.16
CA MET A 52 -20.40 0.56 6.51
C MET A 52 -19.30 0.80 5.47
N LEU A 53 -19.45 1.84 4.64
CA LEU A 53 -18.45 2.20 3.62
C LEU A 53 -17.13 2.65 4.28
N ALA A 54 -17.20 3.53 5.27
CA ALA A 54 -16.03 3.99 6.01
C ALA A 54 -15.31 2.84 6.73
N SER A 55 -16.04 1.93 7.37
CA SER A 55 -15.45 0.78 8.06
C SER A 55 -14.79 -0.20 7.09
N SER A 56 -15.37 -0.41 5.90
CA SER A 56 -14.75 -1.21 4.85
C SER A 56 -13.42 -0.62 4.35
N GLY A 57 -13.34 0.70 4.25
CA GLY A 57 -12.11 1.40 3.88
C GLY A 57 -11.02 1.32 4.95
N VAL A 58 -11.40 1.48 6.23
CA VAL A 58 -10.48 1.26 7.37
C VAL A 58 -9.96 -0.18 7.34
N ALA A 59 -10.84 -1.17 7.17
CA ALA A 59 -10.45 -2.57 7.09
C ALA A 59 -9.47 -2.82 5.94
N ALA A 60 -9.75 -2.29 4.75
CA ALA A 60 -8.85 -2.41 3.60
C ALA A 60 -7.47 -1.80 3.86
N LEU A 61 -7.40 -0.61 4.47
CA LEU A 61 -6.13 0.04 4.81
C LEU A 61 -5.33 -0.74 5.86
N VAL A 62 -6.01 -1.30 6.87
CA VAL A 62 -5.38 -2.17 7.87
C VAL A 62 -4.83 -3.43 7.20
N THR A 63 -5.61 -4.07 6.32
CA THR A 63 -5.15 -5.24 5.56
C THR A 63 -3.96 -4.90 4.67
N LEU A 64 -3.98 -3.75 3.97
CA LEU A 64 -2.84 -3.29 3.17
C LEU A 64 -1.59 -3.06 4.02
N CYS A 65 -1.76 -2.45 5.19
CA CYS A 65 -0.66 -2.24 6.13
C CYS A 65 -0.05 -3.58 6.57
N ALA A 66 -0.89 -4.55 6.94
CA ALA A 66 -0.44 -5.89 7.33
C ALA A 66 0.25 -6.63 6.17
N LEU A 67 -0.27 -6.53 4.94
CA LEU A 67 0.32 -7.19 3.77
C LEU A 67 1.67 -6.56 3.37
N VAL A 68 1.78 -5.23 3.35
CA VAL A 68 3.02 -4.54 2.97
C VAL A 68 4.11 -4.71 4.03
N ILE A 69 3.77 -4.61 5.32
CA ILE A 69 4.74 -4.79 6.41
C ILE A 69 5.11 -6.26 6.58
N GLY A 70 4.12 -7.17 6.52
CA GLY A 70 4.32 -8.61 6.68
C GLY A 70 5.11 -9.25 5.52
N ALA A 71 5.02 -8.69 4.32
CA ALA A 71 5.76 -9.16 3.14
C ALA A 71 7.28 -9.16 3.30
N GLU A 72 7.84 -8.35 4.22
CA GLU A 72 9.29 -8.27 4.44
C GLU A 72 9.86 -9.53 5.07
N ALA A 73 9.12 -10.12 6.02
CA ALA A 73 9.54 -11.33 6.73
C ALA A 73 9.30 -12.61 5.92
N LEU A 74 8.60 -12.52 4.78
CA LEU A 74 8.16 -13.68 4.02
C LEU A 74 9.18 -14.09 2.93
N PRO A 75 9.30 -15.40 2.63
CA PRO A 75 10.06 -15.89 1.47
C PRO A 75 9.51 -15.34 0.15
N ALA A 76 10.34 -15.26 -0.90
CA ALA A 76 9.98 -14.66 -2.20
C ALA A 76 8.66 -15.20 -2.80
N ARG A 77 8.40 -16.51 -2.68
CA ARG A 77 7.15 -17.12 -3.16
C ARG A 77 5.90 -16.59 -2.43
N SER A 78 5.96 -16.47 -1.11
CA SER A 78 4.85 -15.95 -0.29
C SER A 78 4.72 -14.43 -0.42
N ARG A 79 5.84 -13.73 -0.62
CA ARG A 79 5.89 -12.30 -0.89
C ARG A 79 5.07 -11.95 -2.15
N ARG A 80 5.18 -12.73 -3.23
CA ARG A 80 4.38 -12.55 -4.45
C ARG A 80 2.87 -12.71 -4.22
N ILE A 81 2.46 -13.62 -3.34
CA ILE A 81 1.04 -13.80 -2.97
C ILE A 81 0.55 -12.57 -2.18
N CYS A 82 1.35 -12.06 -1.25
CA CYS A 82 1.04 -10.82 -0.52
C CYS A 82 0.91 -9.62 -1.46
N TRP A 83 1.74 -9.53 -2.50
CA TRP A 83 1.61 -8.49 -3.52
C TRP A 83 0.27 -8.56 -4.27
N LEU A 84 -0.10 -9.74 -4.77
CA LEU A 84 -1.38 -9.93 -5.45
C LEU A 84 -2.57 -9.59 -4.54
N ALA A 85 -2.51 -10.03 -3.28
CA ALA A 85 -3.52 -9.69 -2.29
C ALA A 85 -3.57 -8.17 -2.03
N ALA A 86 -2.42 -7.51 -1.93
CA ALA A 86 -2.35 -6.06 -1.69
C ALA A 86 -2.91 -5.28 -2.89
N VAL A 87 -2.57 -5.67 -4.12
CA VAL A 87 -3.15 -5.09 -5.34
C VAL A 87 -4.66 -5.28 -5.36
N PHE A 88 -5.16 -6.48 -5.04
CA PHE A 88 -6.58 -6.78 -5.02
C PHE A 88 -7.34 -5.96 -3.97
N VAL A 89 -6.80 -5.85 -2.75
CA VAL A 89 -7.40 -5.06 -1.66
C VAL A 89 -7.40 -3.58 -2.01
N SER A 90 -6.31 -3.07 -2.58
CA SER A 90 -6.18 -1.66 -2.99
C SER A 90 -7.16 -1.32 -4.13
N ALA A 91 -7.26 -2.19 -5.14
CA ALA A 91 -8.23 -2.04 -6.22
C ALA A 91 -9.68 -2.10 -5.72
N SER A 92 -9.98 -3.00 -4.78
CA SER A 92 -11.30 -3.11 -4.14
C SER A 92 -11.63 -1.86 -3.34
N ALA A 93 -10.68 -1.35 -2.54
CA ALA A 93 -10.85 -0.11 -1.77
C ALA A 93 -11.12 1.10 -2.69
N LEU A 94 -10.41 1.18 -3.82
CA LEU A 94 -10.61 2.23 -4.81
C LEU A 94 -12.00 2.13 -5.47
N ALA A 95 -12.44 0.92 -5.84
CA ALA A 95 -13.77 0.69 -6.39
C ALA A 95 -14.88 1.06 -5.39
N ILE A 96 -14.73 0.69 -4.12
CA ILE A 96 -15.66 1.07 -3.05
C ILE A 96 -15.69 2.59 -2.86
N GLY A 97 -14.54 3.26 -2.84
CA GLY A 97 -14.44 4.71 -2.75
C GLY A 97 -15.14 5.43 -3.91
N LEU A 98 -14.92 4.97 -5.14
CA LEU A 98 -15.58 5.49 -6.35
C LEU A 98 -17.11 5.29 -6.29
N LEU A 99 -17.57 4.09 -5.95
CA LEU A 99 -19.01 3.80 -5.77
C LEU A 99 -19.64 4.67 -4.69
N SER A 100 -18.90 4.94 -3.61
CA SER A 100 -19.34 5.82 -2.54
C SER A 100 -19.55 7.25 -3.04
N LEU A 101 -18.67 7.74 -3.92
CA LEU A 101 -18.73 9.09 -4.50
C LEU A 101 -19.98 9.31 -5.36
N VAL A 102 -20.41 8.29 -6.10
CA VAL A 102 -21.64 8.35 -6.92
C VAL A 102 -22.90 8.47 -6.05
N ARG A 103 -22.86 7.95 -4.81
CA ARG A 103 -23.97 8.02 -3.84
C ARG A 103 -23.89 9.23 -2.90
N SER A 104 -22.91 10.10 -3.09
CA SER A 104 -22.66 11.23 -2.20
C SER A 104 -23.72 12.32 -2.30
N SER A 105 -24.20 12.78 -1.15
CA SER A 105 -24.80 14.11 -1.04
C SER A 105 -23.71 15.16 -1.25
N PHE A 106 -24.04 16.33 -1.80
CA PHE A 106 -23.10 17.43 -2.06
C PHE A 106 -22.68 18.19 -0.78
N SER A 107 -22.33 17.48 0.29
CA SER A 107 -21.75 18.07 1.51
C SER A 107 -20.22 18.04 1.44
N PHE A 108 -19.56 19.09 1.96
CA PHE A 108 -18.10 19.18 1.98
C PHE A 108 -17.47 18.01 2.77
N TYR A 109 -18.08 17.65 3.90
CA TYR A 109 -17.62 16.52 4.72
C TYR A 109 -17.71 15.19 3.96
N ASP A 110 -18.83 14.97 3.28
CA ASP A 110 -19.10 13.80 2.44
C ASP A 110 -18.11 13.66 1.28
N LEU A 111 -17.70 14.78 0.67
CA LEU A 111 -16.70 14.77 -0.39
C LEU A 111 -15.30 14.51 0.18
N PHE A 112 -14.98 15.14 1.32
CA PHE A 112 -13.70 14.98 1.99
C PHE A 112 -13.49 13.54 2.48
N SER A 113 -14.48 12.95 3.15
CA SER A 113 -14.43 11.58 3.66
C SER A 113 -14.19 10.57 2.54
N ARG A 114 -14.91 10.71 1.42
CA ARG A 114 -14.80 9.83 0.26
C ARG A 114 -13.50 10.05 -0.53
N ALA A 115 -13.10 11.30 -0.73
CA ALA A 115 -11.82 11.62 -1.38
C ALA A 115 -10.63 11.06 -0.58
N TRP A 116 -10.73 11.07 0.75
CA TRP A 116 -9.71 10.53 1.64
C TRP A 116 -9.69 8.99 1.69
N LEU A 117 -10.71 8.30 1.18
CA LEU A 117 -10.67 6.86 0.93
C LEU A 117 -9.95 6.56 -0.39
N ILE A 118 -10.30 7.31 -1.44
CA ILE A 118 -9.80 7.12 -2.79
C ILE A 118 -8.33 7.51 -2.90
N GLY A 119 -7.91 8.60 -2.25
CA GLY A 119 -6.53 9.09 -2.32
C GLY A 119 -5.51 8.03 -1.88
N PRO A 120 -5.60 7.51 -0.65
CA PRO A 120 -4.71 6.45 -0.19
C PRO A 120 -4.86 5.15 -0.98
N GLY A 121 -6.08 4.74 -1.33
CA GLY A 121 -6.32 3.55 -2.15
C GLY A 121 -5.65 3.66 -3.53
N GLY A 122 -5.85 4.78 -4.23
CA GLY A 122 -5.27 5.03 -5.55
C GLY A 122 -3.77 5.22 -5.52
N LEU A 123 -3.25 5.95 -4.53
CA LEU A 123 -1.81 6.13 -4.38
C LEU A 123 -1.12 4.81 -4.03
N THR A 124 -1.74 3.97 -3.19
CA THR A 124 -1.20 2.64 -2.88
C THR A 124 -1.20 1.73 -4.09
N LEU A 125 -2.27 1.75 -4.90
CA LEU A 125 -2.34 0.99 -6.14
C LEU A 125 -1.29 1.44 -7.15
N PHE A 126 -1.14 2.76 -7.33
CA PHE A 126 -0.17 3.35 -8.23
C PHE A 126 1.26 2.89 -7.90
N TRP A 127 1.64 2.93 -6.62
CA TRP A 127 2.96 2.45 -6.19
C TRP A 127 3.10 0.94 -6.26
N LEU A 128 2.06 0.15 -5.95
CA LEU A 128 2.10 -1.32 -6.04
C LEU A 128 2.26 -1.83 -7.47
N VAL A 129 1.73 -1.09 -8.44
CA VAL A 129 1.83 -1.42 -9.88
C VAL A 129 3.17 -0.97 -10.49
N SER A 130 3.95 -0.13 -9.79
CA SER A 130 5.24 0.33 -10.28
C SER A 130 6.20 -0.83 -10.54
N GLN A 131 7.02 -0.70 -11.59
CA GLN A 131 7.93 -1.75 -12.01
C GLN A 131 8.92 -2.12 -10.91
N GLU A 132 9.41 -1.14 -10.15
CA GLU A 132 10.35 -1.31 -9.04
C GLU A 132 9.77 -2.21 -7.94
N VAL A 133 8.52 -1.96 -7.55
CA VAL A 133 7.83 -2.74 -6.51
C VAL A 133 7.52 -4.13 -7.03
N ARG A 134 7.08 -4.26 -8.29
CA ARG A 134 6.82 -5.56 -8.91
C ARG A 134 8.06 -6.45 -8.97
N VAL A 135 9.21 -5.91 -9.38
CA VAL A 135 10.47 -6.66 -9.48
C VAL A 135 10.97 -7.08 -8.09
N TRP A 136 10.85 -6.18 -7.10
CA TRP A 136 11.20 -6.50 -5.71
C TRP A 136 10.30 -7.58 -5.09
N PHE A 137 8.99 -7.51 -5.30
CA PHE A 137 8.05 -8.53 -4.83
C PHE A 137 8.18 -9.85 -5.58
N ALA A 138 8.64 -9.84 -6.83
CA ALA A 138 8.95 -11.03 -7.62
C ALA A 138 10.28 -11.69 -7.21
N GLY A 139 11.13 -11.02 -6.42
CA GLY A 139 12.45 -11.49 -6.04
C GLY A 139 13.44 -11.54 -7.21
N GLN A 140 13.22 -10.75 -8.26
CA GLN A 140 14.06 -10.70 -9.47
C GLN A 140 14.97 -9.46 -9.49
N VAL A 141 15.42 -9.01 -8.30
CA VAL A 141 16.26 -7.81 -8.21
C VAL A 141 17.68 -8.20 -8.63
N ASP A 142 18.15 -7.57 -9.69
CA ASP A 142 19.51 -7.76 -10.20
C ASP A 142 20.54 -7.06 -9.29
N GLY A 143 21.71 -7.68 -9.09
CA GLY A 143 22.74 -7.23 -8.14
C GLY A 143 23.24 -5.80 -8.41
N GLU A 144 23.50 -5.49 -9.69
CA GLU A 144 23.91 -4.15 -10.11
C GLU A 144 22.81 -3.09 -9.88
N THR A 145 21.54 -3.46 -10.03
CA THR A 145 20.42 -2.53 -9.84
C THR A 145 20.19 -2.27 -8.35
N ALA A 146 20.35 -3.29 -7.51
CA ALA A 146 20.33 -3.17 -6.06
C ALA A 146 21.47 -2.29 -5.55
N ALA A 147 22.70 -2.54 -6.04
CA ALA A 147 23.89 -1.77 -5.69
C ALA A 147 23.80 -0.30 -6.12
N ALA A 148 23.33 -0.03 -7.35
CA ALA A 148 23.11 1.33 -7.84
C ALA A 148 22.01 2.07 -7.08
N GLY A 149 20.97 1.36 -6.62
CA GLY A 149 19.91 1.91 -5.78
C GLY A 149 20.37 2.22 -4.34
N LEU A 150 21.22 1.36 -3.77
CA LEU A 150 21.86 1.57 -2.47
C LEU A 150 22.87 2.71 -2.51
N ALA A 151 23.69 2.83 -3.57
CA ALA A 151 24.71 3.86 -3.68
C ALA A 151 24.16 5.30 -3.83
N ARG A 152 22.86 5.45 -4.15
CA ARG A 152 22.18 6.75 -4.23
C ARG A 152 21.63 7.25 -2.89
N HIS A 153 21.69 6.44 -1.83
CA HIS A 153 21.16 6.73 -0.49
C HIS A 153 22.17 6.47 0.61
#